data_AF-A0A952IHC8-F1
#
_entry.id   AF-A0A952IHC8-F1
#
_cell.length_a   1.000
_cell.length_b   1.000
_cell.length_c   1.000
_cell.angle_alpha   90.00
_cell.angle_beta   90.00
_cell.angle_gamma   90.00
#
_symmetry.space_group_name_H-M   'P 1'
#
loop_
_entity.id
_entity.type
_entity.pdbx_description
1 polymer ?
#
loop_
_entity_poly.entity_id
_entity_poly.type
_entity_poly.pdbx_seq_one_letter_code
_entity_poly.pdbx_strand_id
1 'polypeptide(L)'
;MAKPPEFDIPELGDVLKIPALKEGAMSHSQPFVAKEAHQEPLGFPGELIDNWQEVAIAKLGELTTKYRGLQVYLDSCVKCGACTDKCHYFLGTGDPKNMPVARQDLLRKVYRRYYTTAGKYFPKLVGAEDLTEEV
;
A
#
# COMPACT_ATOMS: atom_id res chain seq x y z
N MET A 1 16.81 13.47 24.79
CA MET A 1 16.61 12.89 23.44
C MET A 1 16.69 11.39 23.57
N ALA A 2 15.70 10.63 23.09
CA ALA A 2 15.75 9.16 23.16
C ALA A 2 16.92 8.64 22.30
N LYS A 3 17.61 7.59 22.77
CA LYS A 3 18.66 6.92 21.98
C LYS A 3 18.02 6.35 20.71
N PRO A 4 18.57 6.59 19.51
CA PRO A 4 18.02 6.02 18.30
C PRO A 4 18.04 4.49 18.40
N PRO A 5 17.00 3.80 17.90
CA PRO A 5 16.99 2.35 17.84
C PRO A 5 18.22 1.84 17.08
N GLU A 6 18.80 0.75 17.58
CA GLU A 6 19.95 0.10 16.98
C GLU A 6 19.45 -0.84 15.88
N PHE A 7 19.88 -0.59 14.65
CA PHE A 7 19.50 -1.37 13.47
C PHE A 7 20.69 -2.15 12.95
N ASP A 8 20.44 -3.39 12.51
CA ASP A 8 21.39 -4.15 11.72
C ASP A 8 21.42 -3.57 10.30
N ILE A 9 22.49 -2.86 9.96
CA ILE A 9 22.67 -2.23 8.65
C ILE A 9 23.57 -3.14 7.81
N PRO A 10 23.02 -3.89 6.84
CA PRO A 10 23.83 -4.75 6.00
C PRO A 10 24.73 -3.92 5.09
N GLU A 11 25.98 -4.36 4.90
CA GLU A 11 26.87 -3.77 3.90
C GLU A 11 26.33 -4.07 2.49
N LEU A 12 26.15 -3.01 1.69
CA LEU A 12 25.72 -3.12 0.31
C LEU A 12 26.93 -3.40 -0.59
N GLY A 13 26.96 -4.60 -1.18
CA GLY A 13 27.90 -4.91 -2.27
C GLY A 13 27.38 -4.48 -3.64
N ASP A 14 28.20 -4.64 -4.68
CA ASP A 14 27.83 -4.32 -6.07
C ASP A 14 26.63 -5.12 -6.59
N VAL A 15 26.39 -6.29 -6.00
CA VAL A 15 25.24 -7.14 -6.28
C VAL A 15 24.33 -7.16 -5.06
N LEU A 16 23.11 -6.65 -5.24
CA LEU A 16 22.07 -6.71 -4.23
C LEU A 16 21.70 -8.17 -3.94
N LYS A 17 21.85 -8.58 -2.69
CA LYS A 17 21.40 -9.88 -2.21
C LYS A 17 19.93 -9.77 -1.81
N ILE A 18 19.12 -10.70 -2.31
CA ILE A 18 17.71 -10.80 -1.94
C ILE A 18 17.64 -11.38 -0.51
N PRO A 19 17.03 -10.69 0.46
CA PRO A 19 16.92 -11.20 1.82
C PRO A 19 15.94 -12.37 1.90
N ALA A 20 16.11 -13.21 2.91
CA ALA A 20 15.10 -14.21 3.28
C ALA A 20 13.82 -13.52 3.78
N LEU A 21 12.69 -14.21 3.66
CA LEU A 21 11.41 -13.68 4.15
C LEU A 21 11.40 -13.60 5.68
N LYS A 22 10.99 -12.44 6.18
CA LYS A 22 10.81 -12.15 7.60
C LYS A 22 9.47 -11.49 7.82
N GLU A 23 8.44 -12.33 7.94
CA GLU A 23 7.06 -11.87 8.16
C GLU A 23 6.93 -11.01 9.40
N GLY A 24 6.29 -9.84 9.26
CA GLY A 24 6.04 -8.94 10.37
C GLY A 24 7.27 -8.20 10.87
N ALA A 25 8.38 -8.15 10.11
CA ALA A 25 9.57 -7.40 10.49
C ALA A 25 9.25 -5.91 10.77
N MET A 26 8.24 -5.35 10.11
CA MET A 26 7.81 -3.95 10.32
C MET A 26 6.50 -3.79 11.11
N SER A 27 5.98 -4.83 11.77
CA SER A 27 4.69 -4.76 12.48
C SER A 27 4.64 -3.71 13.60
N HIS A 28 5.79 -3.35 14.16
CA HIS A 28 5.94 -2.36 15.23
C HIS A 28 6.17 -0.93 14.70
N SER A 29 6.32 -0.75 13.39
CA SER A 29 6.69 0.52 12.77
C SER A 29 5.46 1.20 12.17
N GLN A 30 5.19 2.43 12.60
CA GLN A 30 4.14 3.28 12.04
C GLN A 30 4.66 4.72 11.86
N PRO A 31 4.26 5.43 10.80
CA PRO A 31 4.54 6.85 10.66
C PRO A 31 3.94 7.67 11.79
N PHE A 32 4.58 8.80 12.12
CA PHE A 32 3.97 9.77 13.02
C PHE A 32 2.84 10.52 12.31
N VAL A 33 1.70 10.68 12.97
CA VAL A 33 0.58 11.46 12.45
C VAL A 33 0.98 12.92 12.33
N ALA A 34 0.73 13.51 11.16
CA ALA A 34 1.02 14.91 10.91
C ALA A 34 0.09 15.80 11.73
N LYS A 35 0.64 16.87 12.35
CA LYS A 35 -0.17 17.84 13.08
C LYS A 35 -1.08 18.62 12.12
N GLU A 36 -2.27 18.99 12.58
CA GLU A 36 -3.24 19.79 11.84
C GLU A 36 -2.63 21.06 11.23
N ALA A 37 -1.78 21.77 11.99
CA ALA A 37 -1.07 22.97 11.52
C ALA A 37 -0.18 22.74 10.27
N HIS A 38 0.17 21.49 9.96
CA HIS A 38 0.89 21.13 8.72
C HIS A 38 -0.06 20.71 7.58
N GLN A 39 -1.28 20.27 7.90
CA GLN A 39 -2.27 19.78 6.93
C GLN A 39 -3.08 20.93 6.32
N GLU A 40 -3.51 21.91 7.13
CA GLU A 40 -4.33 23.03 6.67
C GLU A 40 -3.73 23.81 5.49
N PRO A 41 -2.42 24.17 5.47
CA PRO A 41 -1.83 24.92 4.36
C PRO A 41 -1.81 24.12 3.04
N LEU A 42 -1.92 22.80 3.11
CA LEU A 42 -1.98 21.90 1.96
C LEU A 42 -3.42 21.64 1.49
N GLY A 43 -4.41 22.16 2.22
CA GLY A 43 -5.82 21.93 1.96
C GLY A 43 -6.30 20.54 2.40
N PHE A 44 -5.55 19.85 3.26
CA PHE A 44 -5.99 18.58 3.85
C PHE A 44 -6.69 18.83 5.19
N PRO A 45 -7.78 18.09 5.50
CA PRO A 45 -8.44 18.20 6.79
C PRO A 45 -7.50 17.71 7.90
N GLY A 46 -7.55 18.36 9.08
CA GLY A 46 -6.71 17.99 10.24
C GLY A 46 -7.05 16.62 10.81
N GLU A 47 -8.30 16.19 10.65
CA GLU A 47 -8.84 14.91 11.09
C GLU A 47 -9.58 14.20 9.94
N LEU A 48 -9.89 12.93 10.13
CA LEU A 48 -10.64 12.14 9.18
C LEU A 48 -12.10 12.62 9.14
N ILE A 49 -12.62 12.91 7.95
CA ILE A 49 -14.01 13.36 7.77
C ILE A 49 -14.99 12.17 7.90
N ASP A 50 -16.24 12.42 8.31
CA ASP A 50 -17.23 11.37 8.57
C ASP A 50 -17.47 10.43 7.36
N ASN A 51 -17.52 10.97 6.15
CA ASN A 51 -17.77 10.23 4.91
C ASN A 51 -16.49 9.95 4.10
N TRP A 52 -15.37 9.77 4.80
CA TRP A 52 -14.07 9.60 4.16
C TRP A 52 -14.02 8.40 3.21
N GLN A 53 -14.73 7.31 3.53
CA GLN A 53 -14.77 6.09 2.71
C GLN A 53 -15.39 6.38 1.36
N GLU A 54 -16.56 7.03 1.35
CA GLU A 54 -17.28 7.38 0.13
C GLU A 54 -16.45 8.34 -0.73
N VAL A 55 -15.82 9.33 -0.11
CA VAL A 55 -14.95 10.29 -0.80
C VAL A 55 -13.74 9.58 -1.42
N ALA A 56 -13.07 8.70 -0.66
CA ALA A 56 -11.91 7.96 -1.13
C ALA A 56 -12.27 6.99 -2.28
N ILE A 57 -13.36 6.23 -2.11
CA ILE A 57 -13.88 5.32 -3.14
C ILE A 57 -14.22 6.12 -4.39
N ALA A 58 -15.02 7.19 -4.28
CA ALA A 58 -15.41 8.02 -5.42
C ALA A 58 -14.18 8.60 -6.15
N LYS A 59 -13.17 9.06 -5.39
CA LYS A 59 -11.94 9.59 -5.98
C LYS A 59 -11.15 8.52 -6.73
N LEU A 60 -11.07 7.30 -6.20
CA LEU A 60 -10.45 6.17 -6.90
C LEU A 60 -11.18 5.87 -8.22
N GLY A 61 -12.51 5.96 -8.25
CA GLY A 61 -13.32 5.80 -9.46
C GLY A 61 -13.05 6.88 -10.51
N GLU A 62 -12.97 8.14 -10.08
CA GLU A 62 -12.57 9.26 -10.95
C GLU A 62 -11.18 9.01 -11.55
N LEU A 63 -10.19 8.64 -10.72
CA LEU A 63 -8.81 8.43 -11.17
C LEU A 63 -8.69 7.25 -12.14
N THR A 64 -9.37 6.14 -11.87
CA THR A 64 -9.32 4.95 -12.73
C THR A 64 -10.05 5.17 -14.06
N THR A 65 -11.11 5.98 -14.08
CA THR A 65 -11.82 6.38 -15.30
C THR A 65 -10.99 7.39 -16.12
N LYS A 66 -10.38 8.36 -15.45
CA LYS A 66 -9.61 9.44 -16.10
C LYS A 66 -8.26 8.96 -16.62
N TYR A 67 -7.57 8.09 -15.88
CA TYR A 67 -6.22 7.64 -16.19
C TYR A 67 -6.20 6.15 -16.53
N ARG A 68 -6.27 5.84 -17.83
CA ARG A 68 -6.14 4.47 -18.35
C ARG A 68 -4.92 3.73 -17.80
N GLY A 69 -3.80 4.43 -17.64
CA GLY A 69 -2.57 3.84 -17.07
C GLY A 69 -2.82 3.24 -15.69
N LEU A 70 -3.49 3.97 -14.79
CA LEU A 70 -3.81 3.50 -13.45
C LEU A 70 -4.69 2.24 -13.51
N GLN A 71 -5.74 2.26 -14.33
CA GLN A 71 -6.61 1.10 -14.52
C GLN A 71 -5.81 -0.14 -14.97
N VAL A 72 -4.97 0.02 -16.00
CA VAL A 72 -4.13 -1.09 -16.51
C VAL A 72 -3.17 -1.60 -15.43
N TYR A 73 -2.58 -0.73 -14.60
CA TYR A 73 -1.71 -1.16 -13.49
C TYR A 73 -2.44 -1.95 -12.39
N LEU A 74 -3.72 -1.65 -12.17
CA LEU A 74 -4.56 -2.37 -11.21
C LEU A 74 -4.99 -3.74 -11.75
N ASP A 75 -5.29 -3.83 -13.05
CA ASP A 75 -5.79 -5.04 -13.71
C ASP A 75 -4.69 -6.02 -14.16
N SER A 76 -3.54 -5.53 -14.62
CA SER A 76 -2.52 -6.35 -15.30
C SER A 76 -1.61 -7.15 -14.37
N CYS A 77 -1.58 -6.83 -13.07
CA CYS A 77 -0.66 -7.49 -12.15
C CYS A 77 -1.06 -8.95 -11.90
N VAL A 78 -0.25 -9.88 -12.40
CA VAL A 78 -0.42 -11.33 -12.21
C VAL A 78 0.27 -11.88 -10.96
N LYS A 79 0.75 -10.99 -10.07
CA LYS A 79 1.49 -11.34 -8.84
C LYS A 79 2.74 -12.22 -9.07
N CYS A 80 3.46 -12.02 -10.18
CA CYS A 80 4.66 -12.80 -10.51
C CYS A 80 5.88 -12.53 -9.61
N GLY A 81 5.89 -11.44 -8.84
CA GLY A 81 7.01 -11.11 -7.96
C GLY A 81 8.24 -10.49 -8.62
N ALA A 82 8.21 -10.19 -9.93
CA ALA A 82 9.36 -9.60 -10.65
C ALA A 82 9.82 -8.23 -10.11
N CYS A 83 8.96 -7.54 -9.33
CA CYS A 83 9.29 -6.27 -8.69
C CYS A 83 9.88 -6.44 -7.28
N THR A 84 9.83 -7.63 -6.70
CA THR A 84 10.17 -7.88 -5.29
C THR A 84 11.64 -7.58 -5.00
N ASP A 85 12.54 -8.11 -5.83
CA ASP A 85 14.00 -7.98 -5.67
C ASP A 85 14.54 -6.59 -6.04
N LYS A 86 13.70 -5.69 -6.56
CA LYS A 86 14.07 -4.29 -6.89
C LYS A 86 13.60 -3.29 -5.82
N CYS A 87 12.79 -3.73 -4.87
CA CYS A 87 12.19 -2.84 -3.88
C CYS A 87 13.11 -2.63 -2.68
N HIS A 88 13.57 -1.39 -2.47
CA HIS A 88 14.42 -1.04 -1.32
C HIS A 88 13.76 -1.34 0.03
N TYR A 89 12.43 -1.18 0.16
CA TYR A 89 11.73 -1.54 1.39
C TYR A 89 11.79 -3.04 1.67
N PHE A 90 11.55 -3.89 0.66
CA PHE A 90 11.66 -5.34 0.82
C PHE A 90 13.11 -5.74 1.10
N LEU A 91 14.07 -5.22 0.33
CA LEU A 91 15.50 -5.54 0.50
C LEU A 91 16.02 -5.16 1.89
N GLY A 92 15.56 -4.05 2.47
CA GLY A 92 15.98 -3.62 3.81
C GLY A 92 15.29 -4.34 4.96
N THR A 93 14.15 -5.01 4.74
CA THR A 93 13.32 -5.54 5.83
C THR A 93 13.11 -7.05 5.78
N GLY A 94 13.17 -7.64 4.58
CA GLY A 94 12.72 -9.01 4.31
C GLY A 94 11.21 -9.22 4.47
N ASP A 95 10.43 -8.18 4.77
CA ASP A 95 9.00 -8.33 5.06
C ASP A 95 8.22 -8.51 3.74
N PRO A 96 7.50 -9.63 3.53
CA PRO A 96 6.72 -9.84 2.32
C PRO A 96 5.62 -8.77 2.13
N LYS A 97 5.13 -8.12 3.20
CA LYS A 97 4.19 -6.99 3.06
C LYS A 97 4.83 -5.76 2.43
N ASN A 98 6.16 -5.66 2.41
CA ASN A 98 6.89 -4.58 1.75
C ASN A 98 7.22 -4.86 0.28
N MET A 99 6.90 -6.05 -0.24
CA MET A 99 6.97 -6.31 -1.67
C MET A 99 5.99 -5.39 -2.43
N PRO A 100 6.37 -4.82 -3.59
CA PRO A 100 5.45 -3.98 -4.34
C PRO A 100 4.17 -4.71 -4.75
N VAL A 101 4.23 -6.03 -4.99
CA VAL A 101 3.03 -6.84 -5.26
C VAL A 101 2.05 -6.74 -4.09
N ALA A 102 2.51 -7.02 -2.86
CA ALA A 102 1.67 -7.06 -1.67
C ALA A 102 1.13 -5.68 -1.29
N ARG A 103 1.98 -4.65 -1.31
CA ARG A 103 1.56 -3.26 -1.02
C ARG A 103 0.49 -2.78 -1.98
N GLN A 104 0.69 -3.03 -3.28
CA GLN A 104 -0.29 -2.64 -4.28
C GLN A 104 -1.56 -3.49 -4.24
N ASP A 105 -1.51 -4.71 -3.67
CA ASP A 105 -2.71 -5.54 -3.52
C ASP A 105 -3.71 -4.91 -2.54
N LEU A 106 -3.27 -4.15 -1.52
CA LEU A 106 -4.17 -3.40 -0.62
C LEU A 106 -5.13 -2.51 -1.42
N LEU A 107 -4.60 -1.69 -2.32
CA LEU A 107 -5.41 -0.84 -3.20
C LEU A 107 -6.23 -1.66 -4.20
N ARG A 108 -5.68 -2.78 -4.72
CA ARG A 108 -6.40 -3.64 -5.66
C ARG A 108 -7.60 -4.34 -5.04
N LYS A 109 -7.57 -4.70 -3.75
CA LYS A 109 -8.72 -5.30 -3.05
C LYS A 109 -9.93 -4.36 -3.08
N VAL A 110 -9.71 -3.10 -2.72
CA VAL A 110 -10.70 -2.02 -2.76
C VAL A 110 -11.15 -1.74 -4.20
N TYR A 111 -10.20 -1.61 -5.14
CA TYR A 111 -10.53 -1.42 -6.54
C TYR A 111 -11.43 -2.53 -7.10
N ARG A 112 -11.08 -3.80 -6.86
CA ARG A 112 -11.89 -4.94 -7.31
C ARG A 112 -13.28 -4.87 -6.69
N ARG A 113 -13.38 -4.56 -5.39
CA ARG A 113 -14.64 -4.51 -4.64
C ARG A 113 -15.66 -3.57 -5.26
N TYR A 114 -15.23 -2.36 -5.62
CA TYR A 114 -16.15 -1.29 -6.04
C TYR A 114 -16.20 -1.08 -7.57
N TYR A 115 -15.15 -1.44 -8.31
CA TYR A 115 -15.01 -1.08 -9.74
C TYR A 115 -14.92 -2.26 -10.72
N THR A 116 -14.95 -3.51 -10.23
CA THR A 116 -15.01 -4.69 -11.11
C THR A 116 -16.32 -5.46 -10.91
N THR A 117 -16.85 -6.03 -12.00
CA THR A 117 -18.06 -6.85 -11.95
C THR A 117 -17.86 -8.08 -11.06
N ALA A 118 -16.75 -8.77 -11.22
CA ALA A 118 -16.41 -9.94 -10.41
C ALA A 118 -16.26 -9.60 -8.92
N GLY A 119 -15.63 -8.48 -8.55
CA GLY A 119 -15.49 -8.10 -7.14
C GLY A 119 -16.80 -7.60 -6.50
N LYS A 120 -17.72 -7.02 -7.30
CA LYS A 120 -19.04 -6.62 -6.80
C LYS A 120 -19.92 -7.83 -6.45
N TYR A 121 -19.95 -8.84 -7.32
CA TYR A 121 -20.84 -10.00 -7.16
C TYR A 121 -20.19 -11.20 -6.46
N PHE A 122 -18.88 -11.38 -6.60
CA PHE A 122 -18.13 -12.53 -6.07
C PHE A 122 -16.84 -12.09 -5.35
N PRO A 123 -16.92 -11.23 -4.32
CA PRO A 123 -15.76 -10.59 -3.71
C PRO A 123 -14.70 -11.58 -3.20
N LYS A 124 -15.14 -12.67 -2.54
CA LYS A 124 -14.24 -13.70 -2.00
C LYS A 124 -13.42 -14.42 -3.07
N LEU A 125 -13.94 -14.57 -4.28
CA LEU A 125 -13.25 -15.27 -5.37
C LEU A 125 -12.05 -14.48 -5.90
N VAL A 126 -12.17 -13.16 -5.92
CA VAL A 126 -11.14 -12.25 -6.46
C VAL A 126 -10.33 -11.54 -5.36
N GLY A 127 -10.54 -11.94 -4.10
CA GLY A 127 -9.94 -11.30 -2.94
C GLY A 127 -10.25 -9.80 -2.88
N ALA A 128 -11.51 -9.42 -3.14
CA ALA A 128 -11.97 -8.06 -2.96
C ALA A 128 -12.45 -7.87 -1.51
N GLU A 129 -12.13 -6.72 -0.93
CA GLU A 129 -12.46 -6.36 0.46
C GLU A 129 -13.04 -4.95 0.48
N ASP A 130 -13.95 -4.70 1.42
CA ASP A 130 -14.50 -3.37 1.68
C ASP A 130 -13.40 -2.48 2.29
N LEU A 131 -13.44 -1.17 2.00
CA LEU A 131 -12.49 -0.21 2.56
C LEU A 131 -12.88 0.08 4.02
N THR A 132 -12.05 -0.30 4.98
CA THR A 132 -12.20 0.01 6.41
C THR A 132 -10.97 0.74 6.94
N GLU A 133 -10.98 1.21 8.18
CA GLU A 133 -9.82 1.91 8.77
C GLU A 133 -8.61 0.98 8.95
N GLU A 134 -8.85 -0.32 9.03
CA GLU A 134 -7.83 -1.36 9.22
C GLU A 134 -7.25 -1.93 7.92
N VAL A 135 -7.86 -1.61 6.77
CA VAL A 135 -7.55 -2.18 5.44
C VAL A 135 -6.50 -1.37 4.69
#